data_AF-A0A074X0L1-F1
#
_entry.id   AF-A0A074X0L1-F1
#
_cell.length_a   1.000
_cell.length_b   1.000
_cell.length_c   1.000
_cell.angle_alpha   90.00
_cell.angle_beta   90.00
_cell.angle_gamma   90.00
#
_symmetry.space_group_name_H-M   'P 1'
#
loop_
_entity.id
_entity.type
_entity.pdbx_description
1 polymer ?
#
loop_
_entity_poly.entity_id
_entity_poly.type
_entity_poly.pdbx_seq_one_letter_code
_entity_poly.pdbx_strand_id
1 'polypeptide(L)'
;TCVQQPLGISHVSLPDTAAAFAADPWYSLQATTAQVPVGFVNTFTALTASNSADQYVGFTLMSSYDPASCAQKCSAMSGCNSFNIYFERDPQYDPSILACANPASTVNVKCVFWGGAVSSANANNFGQMRDGFNVVIAGSNGYIASTF
;
A
#
# COMPACT_ATOMS: atom_id res chain seq x y z
N THR A 1 -10.16 15.95 20.97
CA THR A 1 -8.87 15.29 21.28
C THR A 1 -8.37 14.61 20.02
N CYS A 2 -7.06 14.35 19.88
CA CYS A 2 -6.56 13.61 18.72
C CYS A 2 -7.14 12.20 18.70
N VAL A 3 -7.49 11.71 17.50
CA VAL A 3 -8.02 10.36 17.28
C VAL A 3 -6.92 9.51 16.66
N GLN A 4 -6.51 8.45 17.37
CA GLN A 4 -5.47 7.53 16.91
C GLN A 4 -5.94 6.79 15.64
N GLN A 5 -5.14 6.86 14.59
CA GLN A 5 -5.32 6.08 13.37
C GLN A 5 -4.64 4.70 13.51
N PRO A 6 -5.00 3.72 12.67
CA PRO A 6 -4.31 2.44 12.63
C PRO A 6 -2.80 2.61 12.46
N LEU A 7 -2.04 1.95 13.33
CA LEU A 7 -0.58 1.93 13.28
C LEU A 7 -0.10 0.78 12.42
N GLY A 8 0.96 1.04 11.65
CA GLY A 8 1.59 0.04 10.81
C GLY A 8 2.90 -0.49 11.39
N ILE A 9 3.88 -0.74 10.52
CA ILE A 9 5.17 -1.35 10.86
C ILE A 9 6.10 -0.38 11.60
N SER A 10 7.20 -0.91 12.13
CA SER A 10 8.20 -0.14 12.89
C SER A 10 9.21 0.64 12.02
N HIS A 11 9.34 0.31 10.72
CA HIS A 11 10.24 1.05 9.83
C HIS A 11 9.75 2.49 9.67
N VAL A 12 10.69 3.43 9.72
CA VAL A 12 10.40 4.87 9.58
C VAL A 12 11.46 5.50 8.68
N SER A 13 11.02 6.36 7.77
CA SER A 13 11.91 7.16 6.93
C SER A 13 12.33 8.42 7.68
N LEU A 14 13.61 8.79 7.58
CA LEU A 14 14.17 9.96 8.26
C LEU A 14 14.74 10.96 7.24
N PRO A 15 14.37 12.25 7.30
CA PRO A 15 13.39 12.86 8.22
C PRO A 15 11.94 12.42 7.93
N ASP A 16 11.03 12.50 8.90
CA ASP A 16 9.61 12.13 8.71
C ASP A 16 8.87 13.13 7.80
N THR A 17 9.06 12.96 6.50
CA THR A 17 8.45 13.77 5.44
C THR A 17 8.01 12.87 4.30
N ALA A 18 7.02 13.31 3.54
CA ALA A 18 6.58 12.58 2.35
C ALA A 18 7.71 12.42 1.31
N ALA A 19 8.57 13.43 1.15
CA ALA A 19 9.71 13.36 0.23
C ALA A 19 10.74 12.31 0.66
N ALA A 20 11.11 12.27 1.95
CA ALA A 20 12.04 11.27 2.46
C ALA A 20 11.44 9.85 2.40
N PHE A 21 10.15 9.69 2.69
CA PHE A 21 9.46 8.41 2.51
C PHE A 21 9.49 7.94 1.06
N ALA A 22 9.15 8.83 0.11
CA ALA A 22 9.14 8.48 -1.31
C ALA A 22 10.54 8.16 -1.86
N ALA A 23 11.60 8.73 -1.27
CA ALA A 23 12.99 8.49 -1.66
C ALA A 23 13.67 7.35 -0.89
N ASP A 24 13.00 6.75 0.09
CA ASP A 24 13.60 5.72 0.95
C ASP A 24 13.78 4.41 0.16
N PRO A 25 15.04 3.99 -0.12
CA PRO A 25 15.29 2.81 -0.94
C PRO A 25 14.82 1.52 -0.26
N TRP A 26 14.61 1.53 1.07
CA TRP A 26 14.17 0.35 1.81
C TRP A 26 12.85 -0.22 1.28
N TYR A 27 11.88 0.63 0.94
CA TYR A 27 10.58 0.18 0.40
C TYR A 27 10.73 -0.51 -0.96
N SER A 28 11.53 0.09 -1.86
CA SER A 28 11.82 -0.51 -3.17
C SER A 28 12.57 -1.83 -3.05
N LEU A 29 13.46 -1.96 -2.06
CA LEU A 29 14.17 -3.20 -1.78
C LEU A 29 13.23 -4.30 -1.29
N GLN A 30 12.30 -4.01 -0.37
CA GLN A 30 11.31 -4.99 0.08
C GLN A 30 10.45 -5.47 -1.11
N ALA A 31 10.01 -4.54 -1.96
CA ALA A 31 9.19 -4.85 -3.12
C ALA A 31 9.93 -5.70 -4.17
N THR A 32 11.17 -5.36 -4.50
CA THR A 32 11.97 -6.09 -5.51
C THR A 32 12.47 -7.45 -5.05
N THR A 33 12.68 -7.65 -3.75
CA THR A 33 13.13 -8.94 -3.20
C THR A 33 11.99 -9.90 -2.87
N ALA A 34 10.76 -9.40 -2.85
CA ALA A 34 9.58 -10.19 -2.57
C ALA A 34 9.33 -11.24 -3.66
N GLN A 35 9.03 -12.46 -3.22
CA GLN A 35 8.74 -13.57 -4.13
C GLN A 35 7.35 -13.45 -4.73
N VAL A 36 7.20 -13.90 -5.99
CA VAL A 36 5.89 -13.99 -6.64
C VAL A 36 5.07 -15.10 -5.95
N PRO A 37 3.84 -14.81 -5.49
CA PRO A 37 3.00 -15.83 -4.86
C PRO A 37 2.60 -16.94 -5.83
N VAL A 38 2.49 -18.15 -5.30
CA VAL A 38 2.02 -19.32 -6.07
C VAL A 38 0.63 -19.05 -6.63
N GLY A 39 0.43 -19.33 -7.92
CA GLY A 39 -0.85 -19.12 -8.61
C GLY A 39 -1.10 -17.68 -9.05
N PHE A 40 -0.11 -16.80 -8.94
CA PHE A 40 -0.17 -15.42 -9.42
C PHE A 40 1.00 -15.11 -10.36
N VAL A 41 0.80 -14.12 -11.22
CA VAL A 41 1.84 -13.50 -12.05
C VAL A 41 2.09 -12.08 -11.57
N ASN A 42 3.36 -11.65 -11.53
CA ASN A 42 3.69 -10.26 -11.24
C ASN A 42 3.47 -9.40 -12.49
N THR A 43 2.75 -8.28 -12.35
CA THR A 43 2.45 -7.37 -13.46
C THR A 43 3.26 -6.09 -13.43
N PHE A 44 3.71 -5.68 -12.25
CA PHE A 44 4.68 -4.61 -12.05
C PHE A 44 5.33 -4.76 -10.67
N THR A 45 6.49 -4.13 -10.51
CA THR A 45 7.28 -4.17 -9.28
C THR A 45 7.72 -2.77 -8.86
N ALA A 46 7.66 -2.50 -7.56
CA ALA A 46 8.22 -1.33 -6.88
C ALA A 46 7.79 0.05 -7.44
N LEU A 47 6.52 0.21 -7.82
CA LEU A 47 5.99 1.52 -8.21
C LEU A 47 5.72 2.42 -6.98
N THR A 48 5.70 3.73 -7.20
CA THR A 48 5.36 4.75 -6.19
C THR A 48 3.88 5.15 -6.23
N ALA A 49 3.03 4.24 -6.71
CA ALA A 49 1.59 4.43 -6.83
C ALA A 49 0.87 3.10 -6.63
N SER A 50 -0.32 3.15 -6.07
CA SER A 50 -1.25 2.02 -6.01
C SER A 50 -2.21 2.03 -7.20
N ASN A 51 -2.92 0.92 -7.41
CA ASN A 51 -3.88 0.81 -8.48
C ASN A 51 -5.19 1.53 -8.19
N SER A 52 -5.77 2.09 -9.24
CA SER A 52 -7.20 2.41 -9.36
C SER A 52 -7.78 1.43 -10.39
N ALA A 53 -8.07 0.19 -9.97
CA ALA A 53 -8.55 -0.87 -10.85
C ALA A 53 -10.07 -1.09 -10.73
N ASP A 54 -10.62 -1.92 -11.62
CA ASP A 54 -12.05 -2.24 -11.59
C ASP A 54 -12.41 -3.19 -10.45
N GLN A 55 -13.68 -3.11 -10.01
CA GLN A 55 -14.27 -4.01 -9.01
C GLN A 55 -13.46 -4.04 -7.71
N TYR A 56 -13.36 -2.90 -7.04
CA TYR A 56 -12.74 -2.82 -5.71
C TYR A 56 -13.44 -3.76 -4.73
N VAL A 57 -12.69 -4.72 -4.17
CA VAL A 57 -13.21 -5.73 -3.23
C VAL A 57 -12.97 -5.30 -1.79
N GLY A 58 -11.86 -4.64 -1.51
CA GLY A 58 -11.50 -4.18 -0.17
C GLY A 58 -9.99 -4.12 0.03
N PHE A 59 -9.57 -3.99 1.30
CA PHE A 59 -8.16 -4.04 1.68
C PHE A 59 -7.98 -4.62 3.08
N THR A 60 -6.75 -5.02 3.39
CA THR A 60 -6.30 -5.27 4.76
C THR A 60 -5.00 -4.55 5.02
N LEU A 61 -4.79 -4.15 6.27
CA LEU A 61 -3.46 -3.80 6.77
C LEU A 61 -2.73 -5.09 7.15
N MET A 62 -1.43 -5.12 6.89
CA MET A 62 -0.55 -6.25 7.15
C MET A 62 0.55 -5.85 8.13
N SER A 63 1.02 -6.82 8.92
CA SER A 63 2.14 -6.62 9.85
C SER A 63 3.51 -6.64 9.15
N SER A 64 3.57 -7.06 7.89
CA SER A 64 4.79 -7.12 7.07
C SER A 64 4.44 -7.12 5.59
N TYR A 65 5.43 -6.83 4.75
CA TYR A 65 5.32 -6.92 3.30
C TYR A 65 5.40 -8.39 2.85
N ASP A 66 4.25 -9.05 2.80
CA ASP A 66 4.12 -10.48 2.46
C ASP A 66 3.10 -10.69 1.33
N PRO A 67 3.56 -10.73 0.07
CA PRO A 67 2.69 -11.02 -1.06
C PRO A 67 2.00 -12.38 -0.97
N ALA A 68 2.61 -13.39 -0.34
CA ALA A 68 2.02 -14.73 -0.27
C ALA A 68 0.78 -14.74 0.64
N SER A 69 0.88 -14.11 1.82
CA SER A 69 -0.29 -13.93 2.70
C SER A 69 -1.36 -13.03 2.06
N CYS A 70 -0.96 -12.01 1.30
CA CYS A 70 -1.90 -11.16 0.55
C CYS A 70 -2.65 -11.95 -0.55
N ALA A 71 -1.93 -12.80 -1.29
CA ALA A 71 -2.49 -13.70 -2.29
C ALA A 71 -3.50 -14.69 -1.69
N GLN A 72 -3.16 -15.33 -0.57
CA GLN A 72 -4.08 -16.25 0.13
C GLN A 72 -5.39 -15.56 0.53
N LYS A 73 -5.32 -14.31 0.97
CA LYS A 73 -6.53 -13.52 1.28
C LYS A 73 -7.35 -13.23 0.04
N CYS A 74 -6.71 -12.84 -1.08
CA CYS A 74 -7.41 -12.65 -2.35
C CYS A 74 -8.10 -13.93 -2.81
N SER A 75 -7.38 -15.08 -2.83
CA SER A 75 -7.94 -16.37 -3.23
C SER A 75 -9.12 -16.83 -2.37
N ALA A 76 -9.23 -16.37 -1.13
CA ALA A 76 -10.35 -16.68 -0.24
C ALA A 76 -11.56 -15.74 -0.40
N MET A 77 -11.42 -14.63 -1.14
CA MET A 77 -12.49 -13.66 -1.37
C MET A 77 -13.20 -13.92 -2.69
N SER A 78 -14.52 -14.06 -2.64
CA SER A 78 -15.34 -14.12 -3.84
C SER A 78 -15.15 -12.86 -4.68
N GLY A 79 -14.80 -13.02 -5.97
CA GLY A 79 -14.61 -11.93 -6.90
C GLY A 79 -13.24 -11.23 -6.84
N CYS A 80 -12.28 -11.71 -6.03
CA CYS A 80 -10.90 -11.21 -6.10
C CYS A 80 -10.09 -11.99 -7.13
N ASN A 81 -9.60 -11.28 -8.16
CA ASN A 81 -8.77 -11.85 -9.23
C ASN A 81 -7.36 -11.30 -9.22
N SER A 82 -7.15 -10.16 -8.56
CA SER A 82 -5.85 -9.52 -8.49
C SER A 82 -5.71 -8.68 -7.23
N PHE A 83 -4.47 -8.35 -6.90
CA PHE A 83 -4.18 -7.49 -5.78
C PHE A 83 -2.91 -6.69 -6.01
N ASN A 84 -2.80 -5.57 -5.30
CA ASN A 84 -1.51 -4.90 -5.14
C ASN A 84 -1.20 -4.73 -3.65
N ILE A 85 0.07 -4.88 -3.32
CA ILE A 85 0.61 -4.69 -1.96
C ILE A 85 1.64 -3.56 -2.00
N TYR A 86 1.59 -2.65 -1.03
CA TYR A 86 2.44 -1.45 -0.99
C TYR A 86 2.61 -0.91 0.42
N PHE A 87 3.58 0.00 0.57
CA PHE A 87 3.73 0.84 1.77
C PHE A 87 3.01 2.17 1.56
N GLU A 88 2.24 2.59 2.56
CA GLU A 88 1.52 3.87 2.59
C GLU A 88 2.01 4.68 3.80
N ARG A 89 2.46 5.92 3.56
CA ARG A 89 2.75 6.87 4.63
C ARG A 89 1.42 7.45 5.10
N ASP A 90 0.98 7.07 6.29
CA ASP A 90 -0.26 7.53 6.90
C ASP A 90 -0.01 8.37 8.15
N PRO A 91 -0.94 9.25 8.55
CA PRO A 91 -0.81 10.02 9.78
C PRO A 91 -1.14 9.13 10.99
N GLN A 92 -0.38 9.24 12.09
CA GLN A 92 -0.70 8.53 13.34
C GLN A 92 -1.99 9.01 13.99
N TYR A 93 -2.40 10.25 13.72
CA TYR A 93 -3.63 10.84 14.24
C TYR A 93 -4.47 11.42 13.11
N ASP A 94 -5.78 11.56 13.31
CA ASP A 94 -6.66 12.23 12.34
C ASP A 94 -6.20 13.69 12.12
N PRO A 95 -5.70 14.05 10.90
CA PRO A 95 -5.19 15.39 10.64
C PRO A 95 -6.31 16.44 10.50
N SER A 96 -7.58 16.04 10.35
CA SER A 96 -8.71 16.97 10.28
C SER A 96 -9.01 17.65 11.61
N ILE A 97 -8.51 17.08 12.72
CA ILE A 97 -8.56 17.70 14.04
C ILE A 97 -7.45 18.74 14.13
N LEU A 98 -7.82 20.03 14.19
CA LEU A 98 -6.88 21.16 14.15
C LEU A 98 -5.70 21.05 15.15
N ALA A 99 -5.93 20.49 16.34
CA ALA A 99 -4.89 20.28 17.36
C ALA A 99 -3.84 19.21 16.97
N CYS A 100 -4.08 18.48 15.87
CA CYS A 100 -3.32 17.33 15.40
C CYS A 100 -2.96 17.48 13.92
N ALA A 101 -2.99 18.71 13.38
CA ALA A 101 -2.65 18.98 11.99
C ALA A 101 -1.21 18.52 11.69
N ASN A 102 -1.03 17.81 10.57
CA ASN A 102 0.23 17.20 10.15
C ASN A 102 0.96 16.43 11.28
N PRO A 103 0.38 15.36 11.84
CA PRO A 103 1.00 14.61 12.92
C PRO A 103 2.19 13.78 12.41
N ALA A 104 2.91 13.14 13.34
CA ALA A 104 3.91 12.12 12.99
C ALA A 104 3.30 11.01 12.12
N SER A 105 4.09 10.43 11.21
CA SER A 105 3.63 9.37 10.33
C SER A 105 3.74 7.97 10.95
N THR A 106 2.99 7.05 10.35
CA THR A 106 3.15 5.61 10.47
C THR A 106 3.22 5.01 9.07
N VAL A 107 3.82 3.84 8.95
CA VAL A 107 3.97 3.16 7.66
C VAL A 107 3.05 1.95 7.63
N ASN A 108 1.95 2.04 6.91
CA ASN A 108 1.03 0.92 6.73
C ASN A 108 1.47 0.05 5.57
N VAL A 109 1.49 -1.28 5.76
CA VAL A 109 1.56 -2.21 4.64
C VAL A 109 0.14 -2.56 4.24
N LYS A 110 -0.24 -2.19 3.03
CA LYS A 110 -1.61 -2.29 2.56
C LYS A 110 -1.70 -3.29 1.42
N CYS A 111 -2.57 -4.28 1.60
CA CYS A 111 -2.88 -5.30 0.61
C CYS A 111 -4.31 -5.03 0.12
N VAL A 112 -4.44 -4.66 -1.15
CA VAL A 112 -5.70 -4.19 -1.76
C VAL A 112 -6.15 -5.16 -2.83
N PHE A 113 -7.44 -5.51 -2.80
CA PHE A 113 -8.06 -6.58 -3.57
C PHE A 113 -8.96 -6.01 -4.67
N TRP A 114 -8.87 -6.60 -5.86
CA TRP A 114 -9.59 -6.18 -7.05
C TRP A 114 -10.16 -7.36 -7.81
N GLY A 115 -11.34 -7.18 -8.40
CA GLY A 115 -11.89 -8.12 -9.37
C GLY A 115 -11.41 -7.88 -10.80
N GLY A 116 -10.95 -6.66 -11.11
CA GLY A 116 -10.29 -6.33 -12.38
C GLY A 116 -8.81 -6.65 -12.39
N ALA A 117 -8.14 -6.33 -13.50
CA ALA A 117 -6.69 -6.46 -13.64
C ALA A 117 -5.94 -5.31 -12.94
N VAL A 118 -4.86 -5.62 -12.21
CA VAL A 118 -3.86 -4.62 -11.78
C VAL A 118 -2.68 -4.60 -12.74
N SER A 119 -2.36 -3.43 -13.27
CA SER A 119 -1.23 -3.22 -14.18
C SER A 119 -0.53 -1.91 -13.88
N SER A 120 0.67 -1.70 -14.43
CA SER A 120 1.34 -0.41 -14.31
C SER A 120 0.52 0.75 -14.92
N ALA A 121 -0.30 0.47 -15.94
CA ALA A 121 -1.12 1.48 -16.62
C ALA A 121 -2.25 2.05 -15.73
N ASN A 122 -2.73 1.28 -14.74
CA ASN A 122 -3.72 1.75 -13.77
C ASN A 122 -3.15 1.95 -12.37
N ALA A 123 -1.83 1.88 -12.19
CA ALA A 123 -1.12 2.28 -10.96
C ALA A 123 -0.94 3.82 -10.93
N ASN A 124 -2.04 4.54 -10.71
CA ASN A 124 -2.12 6.00 -10.83
C ASN A 124 -2.63 6.70 -9.57
N ASN A 125 -2.85 5.96 -8.48
CA ASN A 125 -3.12 6.55 -7.18
C ASN A 125 -1.79 6.78 -6.46
N PHE A 126 -1.32 8.03 -6.44
CA PHE A 126 -0.06 8.45 -5.82
C PHE A 126 -0.20 8.83 -4.34
N GLY A 127 -1.39 8.62 -3.75
CA GLY A 127 -1.77 9.18 -2.46
C GLY A 127 -2.44 10.55 -2.59
N GLN A 128 -2.57 11.27 -1.46
CA GLN A 128 -3.30 12.53 -1.40
C GLN A 128 -2.90 13.40 -0.20
N MET A 129 -3.18 14.70 -0.31
CA MET A 129 -3.16 15.60 0.84
C MET A 129 -4.38 15.36 1.75
N ARG A 130 -4.16 15.28 3.06
CA ARG A 130 -5.17 15.22 4.12
C ARG A 130 -4.85 16.27 5.18
N ASP A 131 -5.51 17.43 5.13
CA ASP A 131 -5.40 18.50 6.15
C ASP A 131 -3.95 18.81 6.59
N GLY A 132 -3.08 19.07 5.61
CA GLY A 132 -1.66 19.40 5.85
C GLY A 132 -0.72 18.19 5.96
N PHE A 133 -1.25 16.96 6.05
CA PHE A 133 -0.46 15.74 5.95
C PHE A 133 -0.45 15.20 4.51
N ASN A 134 0.72 14.86 3.98
CA ASN A 134 0.85 14.26 2.65
C ASN A 134 0.98 12.73 2.74
N VAL A 135 -0.05 12.02 2.29
CA VAL A 135 -0.04 10.56 2.13
C VAL A 135 0.60 10.21 0.81
N VAL A 136 1.59 9.33 0.84
CA VAL A 136 2.35 8.89 -0.33
C VAL A 136 2.54 7.38 -0.30
N ILE A 137 2.78 6.80 -1.47
CA ILE A 137 2.87 5.36 -1.68
C ILE A 137 4.26 5.00 -2.20
N ALA A 138 4.81 3.87 -1.73
CA ALA A 138 6.09 3.34 -2.18
C ALA A 138 6.07 1.81 -2.25
N GLY A 139 6.97 1.26 -3.07
CA GLY A 139 7.20 -0.18 -3.14
C GLY A 139 5.96 -0.99 -3.52
N SER A 140 5.12 -0.49 -4.44
CA SER A 140 3.93 -1.24 -4.86
C SER A 140 4.27 -2.33 -5.86
N ASN A 141 3.85 -3.56 -5.55
CA ASN A 141 3.82 -4.67 -6.51
C ASN A 141 2.38 -5.04 -6.86
N GLY A 142 2.14 -5.37 -8.13
CA GLY A 142 0.86 -5.89 -8.63
C GLY A 142 0.95 -7.36 -8.99
N TYR A 143 -0.11 -8.09 -8.66
CA TYR A 143 -0.21 -9.53 -8.92
C TYR A 143 -1.61 -9.88 -9.42
N ILE A 144 -1.69 -10.66 -10.50
CA ILE A 144 -2.94 -11.18 -11.07
C ILE A 144 -2.94 -12.70 -10.93
N ALA A 145 -4.07 -13.30 -10.56
CA ALA A 145 -4.22 -14.76 -10.52
C ALA A 145 -3.94 -15.35 -11.90
N SER A 146 -3.16 -16.44 -11.98
CA SER A 146 -2.80 -17.05 -13.26
C SER A 146 -3.98 -17.64 -14.03
N THR A 147 -5.15 -17.75 -13.40
CA THR A 147 -6.40 -18.25 -13.98
C THR A 147 -7.34 -17.14 -14.47
N PHE A 148 -6.97 -15.87 -14.26
CA PHE A 148 -7.75 -14.70 -14.68
C PHE A 148 -7.53 -14.37 -16.16
#